data_AF-A0A2E8G0E2-F1
#
_entry.id   AF-A0A2E8G0E2-F1
#
_cell.length_a   1.000
_cell.length_b   1.000
_cell.length_c   1.000
_cell.angle_alpha   90.00
_cell.angle_beta   90.00
_cell.angle_gamma   90.00
#
_symmetry.space_group_name_H-M   'P 1'
#
loop_
_entity.id
_entity.type
_entity.pdbx_description
1 polymer ?
#
loop_
_entity_poly.entity_id
_entity_poly.type
_entity_poly.pdbx_seq_one_letter_code
_entity_poly.pdbx_strand_id
1 'polypeptide(L)'
;MKPLLVPALALLFSGCHHFSGYQQPYGDDTAEITFTSNDTAAQPVICVPGEGFQSTDYSIAQQPIGGDSMNELMEAMKKSPEVTTVLQASPQARIGIIYNQKSTNSTKRNRCKVALQFEALAGEHYQAQFNYTQTQCGLSLTDSNGHSADAVQIDWKCPQ
;
A
#
# COMPACT_ATOMS: atom_id res chain seq x y z
N MET A 1 -49.07 27.98 33.80
CA MET A 1 -47.94 27.24 34.42
C MET A 1 -47.44 26.24 33.40
N LYS A 2 -46.13 26.23 33.16
CA LYS A 2 -45.42 25.52 32.11
C LYS A 2 -44.70 24.33 32.76
N PRO A 3 -44.73 23.11 32.19
CA PRO A 3 -43.64 22.18 32.41
C PRO A 3 -42.81 22.08 31.13
N LEU A 4 -41.57 22.55 31.25
CA LEU A 4 -40.43 22.23 30.39
C LEU A 4 -40.12 20.74 30.54
N LEU A 5 -39.91 20.02 29.44
CA LEU A 5 -39.10 18.80 29.38
C LEU A 5 -38.57 18.59 27.95
N VAL A 6 -37.30 18.92 27.77
CA VAL A 6 -36.36 18.51 26.69
C VAL A 6 -35.06 18.24 27.47
N PRO A 7 -34.20 17.22 27.20
CA PRO A 7 -33.89 16.62 25.90
C PRO A 7 -33.78 15.07 25.87
N ALA A 8 -34.15 14.45 24.75
CA ALA A 8 -33.56 13.16 24.37
C ALA A 8 -32.29 13.45 23.55
N LEU A 9 -31.15 13.45 24.24
CA LEU A 9 -29.82 13.48 23.63
C LEU A 9 -29.59 12.12 22.94
N ALA A 10 -29.79 12.07 21.62
CA ALA A 10 -29.29 10.96 20.81
C ALA A 10 -27.78 11.10 20.67
N LEU A 11 -27.04 10.49 21.58
CA LEU A 11 -25.61 10.24 21.43
C LEU A 11 -25.43 9.19 20.32
N LEU A 12 -25.39 9.66 19.07
CA LEU A 12 -24.81 8.87 17.99
C LEU A 12 -23.31 8.78 18.26
N PHE A 13 -22.88 7.67 18.84
CA PHE A 13 -21.49 7.23 18.79
C PHE A 13 -21.15 6.97 17.32
N SER A 14 -20.76 8.01 16.58
CA SER A 14 -20.01 7.83 15.34
C SER A 14 -18.72 7.13 15.74
N GLY A 15 -18.58 5.89 15.28
CA GLY A 15 -17.58 4.93 15.71
C GLY A 15 -16.16 5.49 15.70
N CYS A 16 -15.33 4.94 16.57
CA CYS A 16 -13.89 5.07 16.47
C CYS A 16 -13.48 4.78 15.02
N HIS A 17 -12.91 5.78 14.33
CA HIS A 17 -12.16 5.57 13.09
C HIS A 17 -10.95 4.71 13.43
N HIS A 18 -11.15 3.40 13.60
CA HIS A 18 -10.08 2.43 13.61
C HIS A 18 -9.43 2.51 12.23
N PHE A 19 -8.19 2.98 12.21
CA PHE A 19 -7.22 2.93 11.13
C PHE A 19 -7.63 1.96 10.01
N SER A 20 -8.28 2.50 8.98
CA SER A 20 -8.70 1.77 7.79
C SER A 20 -7.45 1.39 6.99
N GLY A 21 -6.80 0.31 7.38
CA GLY A 21 -5.81 -0.38 6.56
C GLY A 21 -6.50 -1.13 5.44
N TYR A 22 -5.76 -1.44 4.38
CA TYR A 22 -6.27 -2.29 3.31
C TYR A 22 -6.77 -3.63 3.87
N GLN A 23 -8.03 -3.97 3.59
CA GLN A 23 -8.57 -5.29 3.91
C GLN A 23 -8.30 -6.22 2.73
N GLN A 24 -7.45 -7.22 2.96
CA GLN A 24 -7.12 -8.22 1.94
C GLN A 24 -8.37 -9.02 1.54
N PRO A 25 -8.64 -9.21 0.24
CA PRO A 25 -9.69 -10.11 -0.22
C PRO A 25 -9.29 -11.57 0.05
N TYR A 26 -10.29 -12.44 0.11
CA TYR A 26 -10.12 -13.88 0.34
C TYR A 26 -10.86 -14.67 -0.73
N GLY A 27 -10.30 -15.83 -1.10
CA GLY A 27 -10.92 -16.78 -2.03
C GLY A 27 -10.11 -16.98 -3.32
N ASP A 28 -10.65 -17.80 -4.21
CA ASP A 28 -9.94 -18.27 -5.40
C ASP A 28 -9.80 -17.19 -6.50
N ASP A 29 -10.54 -16.09 -6.41
CA ASP A 29 -10.50 -14.97 -7.37
C ASP A 29 -9.50 -13.87 -6.94
N THR A 30 -8.37 -14.29 -6.38
CA THR A 30 -7.35 -13.38 -5.87
C THR A 30 -5.99 -13.66 -6.48
N ALA A 31 -5.14 -12.63 -6.51
CA ALA A 31 -3.75 -12.71 -6.90
C ALA A 31 -2.85 -12.26 -5.75
N GLU A 32 -1.64 -12.79 -5.69
CA GLU A 32 -0.63 -12.37 -4.73
C GLU A 32 0.32 -11.36 -5.37
N ILE A 33 0.79 -10.40 -4.58
CA ILE A 33 1.79 -9.45 -5.02
C ILE A 33 2.82 -9.21 -3.93
N THR A 34 4.10 -9.30 -4.29
CA THR A 34 5.22 -8.96 -3.42
C THR A 34 5.85 -7.66 -3.88
N PHE A 35 5.91 -6.69 -2.98
CA PHE A 35 6.58 -5.43 -3.19
C PHE A 35 7.99 -5.45 -2.59
N THR A 36 8.96 -5.04 -3.40
CA THR A 36 10.37 -4.90 -3.03
C THR A 36 10.88 -3.52 -3.43
N SER A 37 12.07 -3.14 -2.95
CA SER A 37 12.72 -1.90 -3.38
C SER A 37 14.23 -2.02 -3.49
N ASN A 38 14.87 -1.03 -4.11
CA ASN A 38 16.33 -0.89 -4.15
C ASN A 38 16.87 -0.26 -2.84
N ASP A 39 16.66 -0.95 -1.71
CA ASP A 39 17.01 -0.47 -0.36
C ASP A 39 16.36 0.88 0.03
N THR A 40 15.22 1.18 -0.58
CA THR A 40 14.48 2.41 -0.35
C THR A 40 13.20 2.12 0.42
N ALA A 41 13.10 2.64 1.65
CA ALA A 41 11.89 2.48 2.44
C ALA A 41 10.70 3.23 1.82
N ALA A 42 9.61 2.52 1.55
CA ALA A 42 8.42 3.03 0.86
C ALA A 42 7.15 2.31 1.32
N GLN A 43 5.99 2.93 1.11
CA GLN A 43 4.69 2.36 1.49
C GLN A 43 3.96 1.80 0.25
N PRO A 44 3.77 0.47 0.15
CA PRO A 44 2.91 -0.11 -0.87
C PRO A 44 1.44 0.18 -0.61
N VAL A 45 0.69 0.36 -1.69
CA VAL A 45 -0.75 0.58 -1.66
C VAL A 45 -1.45 -0.27 -2.72
N ILE A 46 -2.68 -0.69 -2.41
CA ILE A 46 -3.58 -1.37 -3.34
C ILE A 46 -4.78 -0.46 -3.59
N CYS A 47 -5.21 -0.38 -4.84
CA CYS A 47 -6.41 0.34 -5.19
C CYS A 47 -7.66 -0.47 -4.86
N VAL A 48 -8.54 0.08 -4.04
CA VAL A 48 -9.86 -0.48 -3.74
C VAL A 48 -10.91 0.42 -4.39
N PRO A 49 -11.69 -0.09 -5.36
CA PRO A 49 -12.78 0.67 -5.98
C PRO A 49 -13.71 1.27 -4.93
N GLY A 50 -14.08 2.54 -5.08
CA GLY A 50 -14.90 3.29 -4.12
C GLY A 50 -14.17 3.80 -2.87
N GLU A 51 -13.07 3.17 -2.46
CA GLU A 51 -12.30 3.56 -1.26
C GLU A 51 -10.99 4.28 -1.57
N GLY A 52 -10.46 4.13 -2.79
CA GLY A 52 -9.18 4.72 -3.17
C GLY A 52 -7.97 3.81 -2.94
N PHE A 53 -6.77 4.39 -3.01
CA PHE A 53 -5.54 3.66 -2.72
C PHE A 53 -5.40 3.48 -1.20
N GLN A 54 -5.45 2.23 -0.75
CA GLN A 54 -5.32 1.83 0.63
C GLN A 54 -3.90 1.33 0.91
N SER A 55 -3.33 1.73 2.04
CA SER A 55 -2.01 1.26 2.45
C SER A 55 -2.07 -0.19 2.88
N THR A 56 -1.12 -0.98 2.39
CA THR A 56 -0.84 -2.31 2.92
C THR A 56 -0.44 -2.22 4.38
N ASP A 57 -0.59 -3.32 5.12
CA ASP A 57 -0.29 -3.35 6.55
C ASP A 57 1.17 -3.02 6.84
N TYR A 58 2.08 -3.54 6.02
CA TYR A 58 3.52 -3.34 6.16
C TYR A 58 4.04 -2.30 5.17
N SER A 59 5.12 -1.62 5.55
CA SER A 59 5.91 -0.79 4.65
C SER A 59 7.24 -1.48 4.32
N ILE A 60 7.78 -1.19 3.14
CA ILE A 60 9.09 -1.68 2.74
C ILE A 60 10.15 -0.98 3.61
N ALA A 61 11.03 -1.78 4.20
CA ALA A 61 12.16 -1.36 5.00
C ALA A 61 13.40 -1.09 4.13
N GLN A 62 14.31 -0.25 4.64
CA GLN A 62 15.67 -0.15 4.11
C GLN A 62 16.56 -1.20 4.79
N GLN A 63 17.43 -1.88 4.03
CA GLN A 63 18.44 -2.78 4.57
C GLN A 63 19.69 -2.02 5.09
N PRO A 64 20.50 -2.61 6.00
CA PRO A 64 20.31 -3.90 6.64
C PRO A 64 19.37 -3.82 7.84
N ILE A 65 18.56 -4.86 8.02
CA ILE A 65 17.83 -5.08 9.27
C ILE A 65 18.80 -5.76 10.23
N GLY A 66 18.97 -5.20 11.44
CA GLY A 66 19.84 -5.75 12.48
C GLY A 66 19.33 -7.10 13.00
N GLY A 67 20.09 -7.75 13.91
CA GLY A 67 19.75 -9.06 14.49
C GLY A 67 18.38 -9.12 15.19
N ASP A 68 18.03 -10.28 15.76
CA ASP A 68 16.66 -10.66 16.18
C ASP A 68 15.84 -9.58 16.92
N SER A 69 16.45 -8.81 17.82
CA SER A 69 15.75 -7.72 18.54
C SER A 69 15.33 -6.54 17.66
N MET A 70 16.05 -6.29 16.57
CA MET A 70 15.68 -5.31 15.55
C MET A 70 14.57 -5.87 14.65
N ASN A 71 14.54 -7.17 14.37
CA ASN A 71 13.46 -7.80 13.62
C ASN A 71 12.13 -7.67 14.37
N GLU A 72 12.09 -7.96 15.67
CA GLU A 72 10.88 -7.78 16.49
C GLU A 72 10.39 -6.32 16.51
N LEU A 73 11.32 -5.36 16.58
CA LEU A 73 10.99 -3.94 16.49
C LEU A 73 10.41 -3.59 15.12
N MET A 74 10.98 -4.11 14.05
CA MET A 74 10.51 -3.86 12.68
C MET A 74 9.11 -4.44 12.45
N GLU A 75 8.85 -5.65 12.94
CA GLU A 75 7.51 -6.26 12.96
C GLU A 75 6.52 -5.40 13.76
N ALA A 76 6.89 -4.95 14.97
CA ALA A 76 6.06 -4.04 15.75
C ALA A 76 5.80 -2.70 15.05
N MET A 77 6.73 -2.26 14.21
CA MET A 77 6.59 -1.07 13.36
C MET A 77 5.90 -1.34 12.02
N LYS A 78 5.49 -2.59 11.75
CA LYS A 78 4.99 -3.08 10.46
C LYS A 78 5.93 -2.70 9.30
N LYS A 79 7.18 -3.12 9.38
CA LYS A 79 8.21 -2.88 8.36
C LYS A 79 8.91 -4.18 7.98
N SER A 80 9.04 -4.44 6.70
CA SER A 80 9.68 -5.66 6.17
C SER A 80 10.50 -5.34 4.91
N PRO A 81 11.61 -6.04 4.59
CA PRO A 81 12.32 -5.86 3.32
C PRO A 81 11.44 -6.11 2.09
N GLU A 82 10.48 -7.03 2.24
CA GLU A 82 9.52 -7.40 1.21
C GLU A 82 8.12 -7.40 1.82
N VAL A 83 7.16 -6.81 1.12
CA VAL A 83 5.78 -6.74 1.58
C VAL A 83 4.92 -7.53 0.63
N THR A 84 4.42 -8.67 1.08
CA THR A 84 3.50 -9.50 0.30
C THR A 84 2.07 -9.27 0.75
N THR A 85 1.16 -9.13 -0.21
CA THR A 85 -0.28 -8.97 0.03
C THR A 85 -1.10 -9.61 -1.07
N VAL A 86 -2.37 -9.81 -0.80
CA VAL A 86 -3.36 -10.28 -1.77
C VAL A 86 -4.06 -9.08 -2.41
N LEU A 87 -4.48 -9.20 -3.67
CA LEU A 87 -5.42 -8.28 -4.33
C LEU A 87 -6.50 -9.05 -5.09
N GLN A 88 -7.59 -8.38 -5.46
CA GLN A 88 -8.63 -8.98 -6.29
C GLN A 88 -8.12 -9.16 -7.72
N ALA A 89 -8.34 -10.33 -8.32
CA ALA A 89 -8.11 -10.53 -9.73
C ALA A 89 -9.04 -9.61 -10.55
N SER A 90 -8.48 -8.94 -11.56
CA SER A 90 -9.20 -7.93 -12.33
C SER A 90 -8.43 -7.56 -13.59
N PRO A 91 -9.12 -7.31 -14.72
CA PRO A 91 -8.49 -6.82 -15.94
C PRO A 91 -7.88 -5.40 -15.79
N GLN A 92 -8.20 -4.69 -14.71
CA GLN A 92 -7.74 -3.32 -14.46
C GLN A 92 -7.33 -3.13 -13.00
N ALA A 93 -6.66 -4.14 -12.42
CA ALA A 93 -6.07 -4.03 -11.11
C ALA A 93 -5.10 -2.84 -11.05
N ARG A 94 -5.06 -2.14 -9.91
CA ARG A 94 -4.20 -0.97 -9.71
C ARG A 94 -3.44 -1.07 -8.41
N ILE A 95 -2.15 -0.82 -8.49
CA ILE A 95 -1.22 -0.83 -7.35
C ILE A 95 -0.41 0.45 -7.36
N GLY A 96 0.23 0.76 -6.25
CA GLY A 96 1.15 1.88 -6.22
C GLY A 96 2.12 1.85 -5.05
N ILE A 97 3.03 2.82 -5.08
CA ILE A 97 3.98 3.09 -4.02
C ILE A 97 3.90 4.57 -3.65
N ILE A 98 3.88 4.83 -2.34
CA ILE A 98 4.12 6.15 -1.77
C ILE A 98 5.51 6.17 -1.16
N TYR A 99 6.34 7.09 -1.65
CA TYR A 99 7.66 7.35 -1.07
C TYR A 99 7.69 8.75 -0.47
N ASN A 100 8.12 8.84 0.79
CA ASN A 100 8.17 10.10 1.54
C ASN A 100 9.27 10.04 2.61
N GLN A 101 10.51 10.14 2.17
CA GLN A 101 11.68 10.12 3.05
C GLN A 101 12.26 11.52 3.23
N LYS A 102 12.83 11.78 4.42
CA LYS A 102 13.63 12.98 4.66
C LYS A 102 14.94 12.84 3.87
N SER A 103 15.31 13.87 3.12
CA SER A 103 16.61 13.90 2.45
C SER A 103 17.73 13.89 3.51
N THR A 104 18.78 13.12 3.29
CA THR A 104 19.95 13.07 4.17
C THR A 104 20.77 14.36 4.09
N ASN A 105 20.75 15.04 2.93
CA ASN A 105 21.60 16.19 2.61
C ASN A 105 20.84 17.52 2.58
N SER A 106 19.56 17.54 2.97
CA SER A 106 18.78 18.78 3.00
C SER A 106 17.63 18.72 4.00
N THR A 107 17.06 19.88 4.30
CA THR A 107 15.82 19.98 5.08
C THR A 107 14.58 19.58 4.28
N LYS A 108 14.73 19.28 2.99
CA LYS A 108 13.63 18.89 2.09
C LYS A 108 13.29 17.41 2.26
N ARG A 109 12.04 17.07 1.97
CA ARG A 109 11.58 15.67 1.86
C ARG A 109 11.51 15.26 0.41
N ASN A 110 12.07 14.10 0.10
CA ASN A 110 11.88 13.46 -1.17
C ASN A 110 10.51 12.78 -1.16
N ARG A 111 9.64 13.15 -2.09
CA ARG A 111 8.27 12.68 -2.15
C ARG A 111 7.90 12.31 -3.56
N CYS A 112 7.31 11.14 -3.73
CA CYS A 112 6.67 10.77 -4.97
C CYS A 112 5.57 9.75 -4.72
N LYS A 113 4.70 9.62 -5.72
CA LYS A 113 3.71 8.58 -5.83
C LYS A 113 3.78 8.04 -7.25
N VAL A 114 3.77 6.72 -7.38
CA VAL A 114 3.73 6.03 -8.68
C VAL A 114 2.68 4.94 -8.59
N ALA A 115 1.86 4.81 -9.63
CA ALA A 115 0.81 3.82 -9.72
C ALA A 115 0.86 3.11 -11.07
N LEU A 116 0.54 1.83 -11.06
CA LEU A 116 0.43 1.00 -12.24
C LEU A 116 -0.99 0.44 -12.34
N GLN A 117 -1.46 0.26 -13.57
CA GLN A 117 -2.62 -0.58 -13.90
C GLN A 117 -2.15 -1.78 -14.71
N PHE A 118 -2.72 -2.94 -14.44
CA PHE A 118 -2.42 -4.19 -15.16
C PHE A 118 -3.60 -5.16 -15.05
N GLU A 119 -3.54 -6.25 -15.81
CA GLU A 119 -4.45 -7.38 -15.67
C GLU A 119 -3.91 -8.34 -14.59
N ALA A 120 -4.59 -8.42 -13.46
CA ALA A 120 -4.30 -9.37 -12.39
C ALA A 120 -5.10 -10.65 -12.61
N LEU A 121 -4.41 -11.76 -12.78
CA LEU A 121 -4.99 -13.08 -13.00
C LEU A 121 -5.15 -13.82 -11.65
N ALA A 122 -6.27 -14.51 -11.49
CA ALA A 122 -6.53 -15.32 -10.30
C ALA A 122 -5.50 -16.43 -10.13
N GLY A 123 -4.99 -16.61 -8.92
CA GLY A 123 -3.96 -17.58 -8.55
C GLY A 123 -2.54 -17.21 -8.98
N GLU A 124 -2.35 -16.06 -9.63
CA GLU A 124 -1.03 -15.60 -10.07
C GLU A 124 -0.27 -14.88 -8.95
N HIS A 125 1.06 -14.89 -9.05
CA HIS A 125 1.94 -14.13 -8.16
C HIS A 125 2.77 -13.12 -8.96
N TYR A 126 2.65 -11.86 -8.57
CA TYR A 126 3.39 -10.76 -9.18
C TYR A 126 4.50 -10.21 -8.27
N GLN A 127 5.57 -9.72 -8.87
CA GLN A 127 6.64 -9.01 -8.19
C GLN A 127 6.67 -7.54 -8.61
N ALA A 128 6.44 -6.63 -7.66
CA ALA A 128 6.49 -5.19 -7.86
C ALA A 128 7.80 -4.61 -7.29
N GLN A 129 8.69 -4.18 -8.17
CA GLN A 129 9.98 -3.61 -7.78
C GLN A 129 9.93 -2.09 -7.83
N PHE A 130 10.05 -1.44 -6.67
CA PHE A 130 10.20 -0.01 -6.54
C PHE A 130 11.66 0.42 -6.70
N ASN A 131 11.90 1.45 -7.49
CA ASN A 131 13.22 2.06 -7.65
C ASN A 131 13.14 3.56 -7.41
N TYR A 132 13.93 4.06 -6.47
CA TYR A 132 14.19 5.49 -6.32
C TYR A 132 15.63 5.82 -6.69
N THR A 133 15.81 6.60 -7.75
CA THR A 133 17.13 7.00 -8.24
C THR A 133 17.08 8.43 -8.76
N GLN A 134 18.08 9.25 -8.43
CA GLN A 134 18.22 10.62 -8.96
C GLN A 134 16.94 11.47 -8.89
N THR A 135 16.20 11.38 -7.77
CA THR A 135 14.92 12.08 -7.55
C THR A 135 13.70 11.58 -8.33
N GLN A 136 13.83 10.49 -9.08
CA GLN A 136 12.75 9.86 -9.83
C GLN A 136 12.28 8.57 -9.17
N CYS A 137 11.00 8.25 -9.38
CA CYS A 137 10.36 7.05 -8.87
C CYS A 137 9.91 6.18 -10.03
N GLY A 138 10.39 4.95 -10.04
CA GLY A 138 9.96 3.91 -10.97
C GLY A 138 9.30 2.78 -10.20
N LEU A 139 8.30 2.17 -10.82
CA LEU A 139 7.69 0.93 -10.36
C LEU A 139 7.59 0.01 -11.58
N SER A 140 8.14 -1.18 -11.46
CA SER A 140 8.03 -2.23 -12.48
C SER A 140 7.31 -3.43 -11.90
N LEU A 141 6.62 -4.18 -12.76
CA LEU A 141 5.83 -5.35 -12.37
C LEU A 141 6.19 -6.55 -13.26
N THR A 142 6.50 -7.67 -12.64
CA THR A 142 6.71 -8.95 -13.33
C THR A 142 5.74 -10.02 -12.83
N ASP A 143 5.42 -10.98 -13.69
CA ASP A 143 4.67 -12.19 -13.34
C ASP A 143 5.58 -13.25 -12.66
N SER A 144 5.00 -14.39 -12.29
CA SER A 144 5.72 -15.51 -11.66
C SER A 144 6.78 -16.16 -12.54
N ASN A 145 6.71 -15.97 -13.86
CA ASN A 145 7.73 -16.43 -14.82
C ASN A 145 8.86 -15.41 -14.98
N GLY A 146 8.78 -14.25 -14.33
CA GLY A 146 9.74 -13.15 -14.43
C GLY A 146 9.55 -12.29 -15.68
N HIS A 147 8.46 -12.44 -16.42
CA HIS A 147 8.14 -11.59 -17.56
C HIS A 147 7.44 -10.31 -17.09
N SER A 148 7.58 -9.22 -17.86
CA SER A 148 6.85 -7.98 -17.57
C SER A 148 5.35 -8.19 -17.70
N ALA A 149 4.58 -7.85 -16.67
CA ALA A 149 3.13 -8.10 -16.57
C ALA A 149 2.25 -7.08 -17.34
N ASP A 150 2.73 -6.58 -18.50
CA ASP A 150 2.11 -5.52 -19.32
C ASP A 150 1.47 -4.35 -18.52
N ALA A 151 2.19 -3.92 -17.48
CA ALA A 151 1.70 -2.89 -16.58
C ALA A 151 1.92 -1.49 -17.16
N VAL A 152 0.90 -0.64 -17.12
CA VAL A 152 0.97 0.75 -17.59
C VAL A 152 0.96 1.72 -16.43
N GLN A 153 1.83 2.73 -16.48
CA GLN A 153 1.82 3.80 -15.50
C GLN A 153 0.57 4.66 -15.66
N ILE A 154 -0.12 4.93 -14.55
CA ILE A 154 -1.34 5.73 -14.51
C ILE A 154 -1.21 6.88 -13.52
N ASP A 155 -2.12 7.85 -13.64
CA ASP A 155 -2.32 8.87 -12.61
C ASP A 155 -2.72 8.23 -11.28
N TRP A 156 -2.43 8.93 -10.18
CA TRP A 156 -2.83 8.52 -8.83
C TRP A 156 -4.35 8.65 -8.63
N LYS A 157 -5.10 7.77 -9.26
CA LYS A 157 -6.56 7.74 -9.21
C LYS A 157 -7.04 6.29 -9.19
N CYS A 158 -7.90 5.98 -8.25
CA CYS A 158 -8.67 4.74 -8.24
C CYS A 158 -10.01 4.96 -8.94
N PRO A 159 -10.54 3.95 -9.65
CA PRO A 159 -11.92 4.00 -10.11
C PRO A 159 -12.85 4.13 -8.90
N GLN A 160 -13.94 4.86 -9.09
CA GLN A 160 -15.00 4.96 -8.10
C GLN A 160 -15.92 3.76 -8.17
#